data_AF-A0A962BDY3-F1
#
_entry.id   AF-A0A962BDY3-F1
#
_cell.length_a   1.000
_cell.length_b   1.000
_cell.length_c   1.000
_cell.angle_alpha   90.00
_cell.angle_beta   90.00
_cell.angle_gamma   90.00
#
_symmetry.space_group_name_H-M   'P 1'
#
loop_
_entity.id
_entity.type
_entity.pdbx_description
1 polymer ?
#
loop_
_entity_poly.entity_id
_entity_poly.type
_entity_poly.pdbx_seq_one_letter_code
_entity_poly.pdbx_strand_id
1 'polypeptide(L)'
;LDRIDIQVDVPPVRVADLMGQAAGESSETVAARVAAARDVQTQRGKGVLNARLSGEDLEQNAPMAEDARALFHKASETLKLSARAYHRLWRVARTIADLDGAPPVLHRSHVAEALTYRRLTTAS
;
A
#
# COMPACT_ATOMS: atom_id res chain seq x y z
N LEU A 1 13.70 6.20 15.15
CA LEU A 1 14.20 5.14 14.24
C LEU A 1 13.09 4.72 13.26
N ASP A 2 12.50 5.67 12.52
CA ASP A 2 11.22 5.43 11.81
C ASP A 2 11.09 6.28 10.52
N ARG A 3 12.15 6.27 9.69
CA ARG A 3 12.27 7.11 8.48
C ARG A 3 12.02 6.38 7.15
N ILE A 4 11.79 5.07 7.16
CA ILE A 4 11.54 4.29 5.95
C ILE A 4 10.13 3.71 6.03
N ASP A 5 9.27 4.10 5.09
CA ASP A 5 7.83 3.81 5.11
C ASP A 5 7.48 2.44 4.52
N ILE A 6 8.24 1.99 3.52
CA ILE A 6 8.06 0.74 2.76
C ILE A 6 9.45 0.14 2.51
N GLN A 7 9.59 -1.18 2.65
CA GLN A 7 10.81 -1.91 2.34
C GLN A 7 10.44 -3.16 1.56
N VAL A 8 10.94 -3.26 0.33
CA VAL A 8 10.69 -4.40 -0.56
C VAL A 8 12.03 -5.03 -0.89
N ASP A 9 12.14 -6.34 -0.71
CA ASP A 9 13.29 -7.11 -1.19
C ASP A 9 13.17 -7.25 -2.70
N VAL A 10 14.20 -6.80 -3.43
CA VAL A 10 14.25 -6.90 -4.88
C VAL A 10 15.38 -7.86 -5.21
N PRO A 11 15.09 -9.04 -5.79
CA PRO A 11 16.15 -9.98 -6.14
C PRO A 11 17.12 -9.32 -7.12
N PRO A 12 18.42 -9.63 -7.04
CA PRO A 12 19.41 -9.05 -7.93
C PRO A 12 19.05 -9.34 -9.38
N VAL A 13 18.96 -8.28 -10.19
CA VAL A 13 18.68 -8.40 -11.62
C VAL A 13 19.93 -9.00 -12.29
N ARG A 14 19.77 -10.07 -13.08
CA ARG A 14 20.90 -10.67 -13.81
C ARG A 14 21.35 -9.67 -14.87
N VAL A 15 22.66 -9.58 -15.11
CA VAL A 15 23.22 -8.71 -16.17
C VAL A 15 22.58 -9.00 -17.53
N ALA A 16 22.25 -10.26 -17.82
CA ALA A 16 21.54 -10.65 -19.03
C ALA A 16 20.12 -10.07 -19.14
N ASP A 17 19.42 -9.87 -18.02
CA ASP A 17 18.08 -9.24 -18.00
C ASP A 17 18.16 -7.72 -18.11
N LEU A 18 19.30 -7.12 -17.70
CA LEU A 18 19.61 -5.69 -17.95
C LEU A 18 20.02 -5.43 -19.40
N MET A 19 20.67 -6.39 -20.05
CA MET A 19 21.11 -6.32 -21.44
C MET A 19 20.03 -6.77 -22.43
N GLY A 20 19.06 -7.58 -21.98
CA GLY A 20 17.87 -7.92 -22.74
C GLY A 20 16.83 -6.81 -22.70
N GLN A 21 16.10 -6.61 -23.80
CA GLN A 21 14.85 -5.85 -23.78
C GLN A 21 13.78 -6.67 -23.04
N ALA A 22 13.87 -6.76 -21.72
CA ALA A 22 12.70 -7.14 -20.94
C ALA A 22 11.67 -6.01 -21.12
N ALA A 23 10.63 -6.26 -21.93
CA ALA A 23 9.53 -5.33 -22.13
C ALA A 23 8.68 -5.26 -20.86
N GLY A 24 9.19 -4.58 -19.84
CA GLY A 24 8.38 -4.14 -18.71
C GLY A 24 7.31 -3.15 -19.17
N GLU A 25 6.34 -2.88 -18.31
CA GLU A 25 5.38 -1.80 -18.56
C GLU A 25 6.14 -0.49 -18.85
N SER A 26 5.68 0.26 -19.85
CA SER A 26 6.26 1.57 -20.15
C SER A 26 6.01 2.54 -18.98
N SER A 27 6.91 3.51 -18.80
CA SER A 27 6.69 4.57 -17.80
C SER A 27 5.40 5.34 -18.05
N GLU A 28 4.97 5.47 -19.31
CA GLU A 28 3.72 6.10 -19.72
C GLU A 28 2.51 5.31 -19.19
N THR A 29 2.52 3.98 -19.34
CA THR A 29 1.49 3.08 -18.81
C THR A 29 1.40 3.17 -17.29
N VAL A 30 2.55 3.13 -16.61
CA VAL A 30 2.59 3.24 -15.14
C VAL A 30 2.10 4.61 -14.68
N ALA A 31 2.53 5.69 -15.36
CA ALA A 31 2.11 7.05 -15.03
C ALA A 31 0.60 7.24 -15.17
N ALA A 32 -0.01 6.67 -16.21
CA ALA A 32 -1.46 6.71 -16.40
C ALA A 32 -2.21 6.00 -15.26
N ARG A 33 -1.76 4.81 -14.84
CA ARG A 33 -2.34 4.08 -13.70
C ARG A 33 -2.21 4.88 -12.39
N VAL A 34 -1.05 5.49 -12.16
CA VAL A 34 -0.82 6.33 -10.98
C VAL A 34 -1.72 7.57 -11.00
N ALA A 35 -1.88 8.23 -12.15
CA ALA A 35 -2.75 9.40 -12.28
C ALA A 35 -4.21 9.05 -11.97
N ALA A 36 -4.73 7.96 -12.55
CA ALA A 36 -6.09 7.49 -12.27
C ALA A 36 -6.31 7.21 -10.77
N ALA A 37 -5.37 6.54 -10.12
CA ALA A 37 -5.46 6.29 -8.68
C ALA A 37 -5.44 7.60 -7.85
N ARG A 38 -4.63 8.59 -8.25
CA ARG A 38 -4.60 9.90 -7.56
C ARG A 38 -5.88 10.69 -7.74
N ASP A 39 -6.53 10.61 -8.90
CA ASP A 39 -7.81 11.27 -9.13
C ASP A 39 -8.89 10.68 -8.23
N VAL A 40 -8.96 9.35 -8.12
CA VAL A 40 -9.88 8.65 -7.21
C VAL A 40 -9.62 9.05 -5.75
N GLN A 41 -8.34 9.10 -5.34
CA GLN A 41 -7.96 9.55 -3.99
C GLN A 41 -8.43 10.97 -3.71
N THR A 42 -8.19 11.87 -4.67
CA THR A 42 -8.50 13.30 -4.54
C THR A 42 -10.01 13.50 -4.45
N GLN A 43 -10.79 12.79 -5.28
CA GLN A 43 -12.24 12.87 -5.24
C GLN A 43 -12.81 12.33 -3.91
N ARG A 44 -12.36 11.16 -3.49
CA ARG A 44 -12.82 10.51 -2.25
C ARG A 44 -12.42 11.33 -1.02
N GLY A 45 -11.15 11.71 -0.92
CA GLY A 45 -10.56 12.47 0.19
C GLY A 45 -10.78 13.98 0.12
N LYS A 46 -11.69 14.48 -0.73
CA LYS A 46 -12.02 15.92 -0.88
C LYS A 46 -10.78 16.81 -1.05
N GLY A 47 -9.87 16.41 -1.94
CA GLY A 47 -8.61 17.11 -2.20
C GLY A 47 -7.40 16.52 -1.47
N VAL A 48 -7.60 15.55 -0.57
CA VAL A 48 -6.53 14.95 0.24
C VAL A 48 -6.17 13.57 -0.29
N LEU A 49 -4.89 13.35 -0.58
CA LEU A 49 -4.36 12.04 -0.99
C LEU A 49 -4.26 11.08 0.21
N ASN A 50 -4.29 9.77 -0.07
CA ASN A 50 -4.25 8.72 0.97
C ASN A 50 -3.09 8.90 1.96
N ALA A 51 -1.91 9.27 1.47
CA ALA A 51 -0.71 9.47 2.27
C ALA A 51 -0.88 10.51 3.40
N ARG A 52 -1.83 11.44 3.26
CA ARG A 52 -2.09 12.56 4.18
C ARG A 52 -3.38 12.42 4.98
N LEU A 53 -4.21 11.41 4.71
CA LEU A 53 -5.46 11.19 5.46
C LEU A 53 -5.17 11.00 6.95
N SER A 54 -5.95 11.64 7.83
CA SER A 54 -5.86 11.40 9.27
C SER A 54 -6.34 9.99 9.64
N GLY A 55 -6.17 9.59 10.91
CA GLY A 55 -6.72 8.31 11.39
C GLY A 55 -8.25 8.26 11.27
N GLU A 56 -8.91 9.37 11.62
CA GLU A 56 -10.38 9.52 11.51
C GLU A 56 -10.82 9.48 10.04
N ASP A 57 -10.11 10.17 9.15
CA ASP A 57 -10.44 10.15 7.73
C ASP A 57 -10.29 8.74 7.13
N LEU A 58 -9.35 7.93 7.61
CA LEU A 58 -9.17 6.56 7.12
C LEU A 58 -10.38 5.68 7.38
N GLU A 59 -11.09 5.86 8.49
CA GLU A 59 -12.30 5.09 8.80
C GLU A 59 -13.39 5.32 7.73
N GLN A 60 -13.52 6.55 7.26
CA GLN A 60 -14.51 6.94 6.25
C GLN A 60 -14.06 6.61 4.82
N ASN A 61 -12.77 6.83 4.54
CA ASN A 61 -12.23 6.77 3.17
C ASN A 61 -11.65 5.41 2.81
N ALA A 62 -11.42 4.52 3.78
CA ALA A 62 -10.84 3.21 3.57
C ALA A 62 -11.44 2.16 4.52
N PRO A 63 -12.79 2.01 4.59
CA PRO A 63 -13.42 1.01 5.45
C PRO A 63 -12.91 -0.39 5.08
N MET A 64 -12.80 -1.28 6.07
CA MET A 64 -12.34 -2.66 5.84
C MET A 64 -13.53 -3.63 5.90
N ALA A 65 -13.52 -4.62 5.03
CA ALA A 65 -14.33 -5.82 5.21
C ALA A 65 -13.89 -6.56 6.49
N GLU A 66 -14.77 -7.39 7.04
CA GLU A 66 -14.54 -8.06 8.32
C GLU A 66 -13.25 -8.90 8.33
N ASP A 67 -13.01 -9.65 7.26
CA ASP A 67 -11.84 -10.51 7.10
C ASP A 67 -10.53 -9.70 6.96
N ALA A 68 -10.59 -8.56 6.28
CA ALA A 68 -9.49 -7.62 6.15
C ALA A 68 -9.15 -6.98 7.51
N ARG A 69 -10.18 -6.56 8.25
CA ARG A 69 -10.04 -5.98 9.59
C ARG A 69 -9.43 -6.98 10.58
N ALA A 70 -9.89 -8.22 10.56
CA ALA A 70 -9.34 -9.29 11.40
C ALA A 70 -7.85 -9.55 11.10
N LEU A 71 -7.46 -9.61 9.82
CA LEU A 71 -6.06 -9.75 9.43
C LEU A 71 -5.23 -8.53 9.88
N PHE A 72 -5.74 -7.33 9.65
CA PHE A 72 -5.07 -6.08 10.00
C PHE A 72 -4.79 -5.98 11.49
N HIS A 73 -5.78 -6.30 12.33
CA HIS A 73 -5.65 -6.30 13.79
C HIS A 73 -4.63 -7.33 14.26
N LYS A 74 -4.76 -8.58 13.82
CA LYS A 74 -3.83 -9.67 14.17
C LYS A 74 -2.39 -9.33 13.79
N ALA A 75 -2.19 -8.78 12.59
CA ALA A 75 -0.87 -8.36 12.13
C ALA A 75 -0.32 -7.19 12.95
N SER A 76 -1.20 -6.24 13.32
CA SER A 76 -0.83 -5.09 14.14
C SER A 76 -0.30 -5.50 15.52
N GLU A 77 -0.95 -6.46 16.16
CA GLU A 77 -0.52 -7.02 17.46
C GLU A 77 0.76 -7.83 17.32
N THR A 78 0.79 -8.75 16.34
CA THR A 78 1.93 -9.66 16.13
C THR A 78 3.22 -8.88 15.83
N LEU A 79 3.10 -7.82 15.03
CA LEU A 79 4.23 -6.98 14.63
C LEU A 79 4.48 -5.80 15.59
N LYS A 80 3.69 -5.68 16.67
CA LYS A 80 3.74 -4.61 17.67
C LYS A 80 3.82 -3.23 17.00
N LEU A 81 2.89 -2.95 16.09
CA LEU A 81 2.89 -1.71 15.33
C LEU A 81 2.69 -0.50 16.24
N SER A 82 3.52 0.53 16.07
CA SER A 82 3.21 1.86 16.62
C SER A 82 1.96 2.43 15.94
N ALA A 83 1.27 3.37 16.59
CA ALA A 83 0.11 4.05 15.99
C ALA A 83 0.42 4.66 14.61
N ARG A 84 1.65 5.17 14.42
CA ARG A 84 2.11 5.68 13.13
C ARG A 84 2.24 4.55 12.10
N ALA A 85 2.82 3.41 12.47
CA ALA A 85 2.96 2.26 11.58
C ALA A 85 1.59 1.64 11.22
N TYR A 86 0.66 1.60 12.18
CA TYR A 86 -0.73 1.20 11.98
C TYR A 86 -1.40 2.04 10.90
N HIS A 87 -1.46 3.37 11.05
CA HIS A 87 -2.07 4.24 10.05
C HIS A 87 -1.35 4.19 8.70
N ARG A 88 -0.01 4.03 8.67
CA ARG A 88 0.72 3.84 7.41
C ARG A 88 0.27 2.59 6.67
N LEU A 89 0.17 1.46 7.35
CA LEU A 89 -0.27 0.20 6.75
C LEU A 89 -1.67 0.37 6.13
N TRP A 90 -2.58 1.06 6.84
CA TRP A 90 -3.92 1.35 6.34
C TRP A 90 -3.89 2.20 5.05
N ARG A 91 -3.09 3.28 5.02
CA ARG A 91 -2.92 4.13 3.83
C ARG A 91 -2.33 3.37 2.65
N VAL A 92 -1.38 2.47 2.90
CA VAL A 92 -0.79 1.60 1.86
C VAL A 92 -1.85 0.65 1.30
N ALA A 93 -2.61 -0.04 2.16
CA ALA A 93 -3.69 -0.92 1.72
C ALA A 93 -4.75 -0.18 0.87
N ARG A 94 -5.12 1.05 1.25
CA ARG A 94 -6.02 1.89 0.43
C ARG A 94 -5.41 2.30 -0.89
N THR A 95 -4.11 2.56 -0.94
CA THR A 95 -3.42 2.93 -2.18
C THR A 95 -3.32 1.76 -3.14
N ILE A 96 -3.08 0.54 -2.64
CA ILE A 96 -3.14 -0.70 -3.43
C ILE A 96 -4.53 -0.86 -4.04
N ALA A 97 -5.58 -0.75 -3.23
CA ALA A 97 -6.96 -0.85 -3.71
C ALA A 97 -7.29 0.22 -4.78
N ASP A 98 -6.74 1.43 -4.68
CA ASP A 98 -6.93 2.46 -5.71
C ASP A 98 -6.21 2.13 -7.02
N LEU A 99 -5.01 1.54 -6.95
CA LEU A 99 -4.26 1.09 -8.12
C LEU A 99 -4.94 -0.09 -8.82
N ASP A 100 -5.65 -0.93 -8.06
CA ASP A 100 -6.47 -2.04 -8.55
C ASP A 100 -7.83 -1.60 -9.11
N GLY A 101 -8.19 -0.33 -8.96
CA GLY A 101 -9.53 0.18 -9.31
C GLY A 101 -10.65 -0.40 -8.43
N ALA A 102 -10.30 -0.90 -7.24
CA ALA A 102 -11.23 -1.57 -6.34
C ALA A 102 -12.15 -0.57 -5.60
N PRO A 103 -13.36 -1.01 -5.18
CA PRO A 103 -14.29 -0.20 -4.40
C PRO A 103 -13.67 0.36 -3.09
N PRO A 104 -14.35 1.31 -2.42
CA PRO A 104 -13.87 1.92 -1.18
C PRO A 104 -13.59 0.93 -0.03
N VAL A 105 -14.29 -0.21 -0.01
CA VAL A 105 -14.08 -1.25 1.00
C VAL A 105 -12.80 -2.04 0.71
N LEU A 106 -11.90 -2.10 1.69
CA LEU A 106 -10.69 -2.90 1.62
C LEU A 106 -10.98 -4.37 1.91
N HIS A 107 -10.52 -5.23 1.01
CA HIS A 107 -10.53 -6.67 1.19
C HIS A 107 -9.20 -7.18 1.75
N ARG A 108 -9.22 -8.43 2.20
CA ARG A 108 -8.06 -9.10 2.80
C ARG A 108 -6.82 -9.10 1.90
N SER A 109 -7.00 -9.17 0.57
CA SER A 109 -5.90 -9.10 -0.41
C SER A 109 -5.09 -7.81 -0.28
N HIS A 110 -5.75 -6.66 -0.24
CA HIS A 110 -5.08 -5.35 -0.13
C HIS A 110 -4.28 -5.22 1.18
N VAL A 111 -4.83 -5.74 2.28
CA VAL A 111 -4.13 -5.75 3.58
C VAL A 111 -2.94 -6.71 3.56
N ALA A 112 -3.10 -7.90 2.98
CA ALA A 112 -2.05 -8.90 2.88
C ALA A 112 -0.86 -8.36 2.06
N GLU A 113 -1.13 -7.73 0.92
CA GLU A 113 -0.11 -7.12 0.08
C GLU A 113 0.58 -5.92 0.78
N ALA A 114 -0.19 -5.06 1.46
CA ALA A 114 0.41 -3.98 2.26
C ALA A 114 1.37 -4.52 3.33
N LEU A 115 1.06 -5.67 3.93
CA LEU A 115 1.93 -6.33 4.90
C LEU A 115 3.20 -6.91 4.26
N THR A 116 3.14 -7.40 3.01
CA THR A 116 4.34 -7.91 2.32
C THR A 116 5.34 -6.79 2.03
N TYR A 117 4.86 -5.60 1.68
CA TYR A 117 5.71 -4.40 1.48
C TYR A 117 6.36 -3.85 2.75
N ARG A 118 5.98 -4.37 3.92
CA ARG A 118 6.58 -3.98 5.21
C ARG A 118 7.64 -4.97 5.71
N ARG A 119 7.62 -6.22 5.26
CA ARG A 119 8.42 -7.32 5.84
C ARG A 119 9.89 -7.23 5.42
N LEU A 120 10.70 -6.40 6.09
CA LEU A 120 12.18 -6.54 6.15
C LEU A 120 12.82 -5.95 7.43
N THR A 121 12.13 -5.92 8.58
CA THR A 121 12.82 -5.78 9.87
C THR A 121 13.16 -7.17 10.39
N THR A 122 14.17 -7.81 9.79
CA THR A 122 14.77 -9.01 10.35
C THR A 122 15.52 -8.58 11.61
N ALA A 123 15.12 -9.12 12.75
CA ALA A 123 15.92 -9.07 13.96
C ALA A 123 17.26 -9.76 13.65
N SER A 124 18.36 -9.04 13.84
CA SER A 124 19.67 -9.63 14.13
C SER A 124 19.82 -9.83 15.63
#